data_AF-A0A023GGL7-F1
#
_entry.id   AF-A0A023GGL7-F1
#
_cell.length_a   1.000
_cell.length_b   1.000
_cell.length_c   1.000
_cell.angle_alpha   90.00
_cell.angle_beta   90.00
_cell.angle_gamma   90.00
#
_symmetry.space_group_name_H-M   'P 1'
#
loop_
_entity.id
_entity.type
_entity.pdbx_description
1 polymer ?
#
loop_
_entity_poly.entity_id
_entity_poly.type
_entity_poly.pdbx_seq_one_letter_code
_entity_poly.pdbx_strand_id
1 'polypeptide(L)'
;MVQFHKHHGKEGTIVVTRVEEPSKYGVVVYDEVGCIERFVEKPQEFVSNKINAGLYIFTPDILDRIEVKPTSIEKEVFPAMVSERQLYAMELQGFWMDVGQPKDFLTGMCLYLQSLRTKNPGCLLPQGPGIVGNVLMDPTARIGKNCRIGPNVTIGPNVVVEDGACIKRCTLLNGATIKSHSWLDSCIIGWRCTVGQWVRMENTSVLGEDVFVKDEIYINGGKVLPHKAISDSVTEPQIIM
;
A
#
# COMPACT_ATOMS: atom_id res chain seq x y z
N MET A 1 18.43 12.37 3.28
CA MET A 1 17.58 13.57 3.43
C MET A 1 18.23 14.63 4.33
N VAL A 2 18.45 14.40 5.63
CA VAL A 2 19.06 15.41 6.54
C VAL A 2 20.36 16.01 6.00
N GLN A 3 21.30 15.17 5.51
CA GLN A 3 22.56 15.67 4.95
C GLN A 3 22.37 16.52 3.69
N PHE A 4 21.44 16.12 2.81
CA PHE A 4 21.08 16.88 1.62
C PHE A 4 20.50 18.26 2.01
N HIS A 5 19.58 18.28 2.99
CA HIS A 5 18.97 19.50 3.51
C HIS A 5 20.02 20.49 4.06
N LYS A 6 20.92 19.97 4.91
CA LYS A 6 22.02 20.77 5.48
C LYS A 6 22.99 21.28 4.41
N HIS A 7 23.21 20.52 3.33
CA HIS A 7 24.16 20.88 2.28
C HIS A 7 23.70 22.08 1.45
N HIS A 8 22.42 22.13 1.05
CA HIS A 8 21.91 23.28 0.30
C HIS A 8 21.58 24.50 1.20
N GLY A 9 21.33 24.28 2.50
CA GLY A 9 21.18 25.35 3.50
C GLY A 9 19.99 26.27 3.27
N LYS A 10 18.90 25.74 2.70
CA LYS A 10 17.65 26.47 2.40
C LYS A 10 16.52 25.96 3.30
N GLU A 11 15.42 26.68 3.31
CA GLU A 11 14.34 26.43 4.27
C GLU A 11 13.67 25.06 4.12
N GLY A 12 13.62 24.45 2.92
CA GLY A 12 12.89 23.21 2.73
C GLY A 12 13.52 22.21 1.78
N THR A 13 13.38 20.93 2.13
CA THR A 13 13.57 19.79 1.24
C THR A 13 12.29 18.97 1.19
N ILE A 14 11.79 18.66 -0.01
CA ILE A 14 10.73 17.67 -0.22
C ILE A 14 11.30 16.44 -0.92
N VAL A 15 10.78 15.27 -0.59
CA VAL A 15 11.09 14.06 -1.34
C VAL A 15 10.14 13.94 -2.52
N VAL A 16 10.70 13.59 -3.68
CA VAL A 16 9.95 13.33 -4.90
C VAL A 16 10.12 11.88 -5.35
N THR A 17 9.10 11.35 -6.02
CA THR A 17 9.16 10.02 -6.62
C THR A 17 8.63 10.06 -8.05
N ARG A 18 9.04 9.09 -8.87
CA ARG A 18 8.56 8.95 -10.24
C ARG A 18 7.33 8.04 -10.28
N VAL A 19 6.29 8.47 -10.98
CA VAL A 19 5.05 7.67 -11.19
C VAL A 19 4.67 7.69 -12.67
N GLU A 20 3.93 6.68 -13.11
CA GLU A 20 3.43 6.62 -14.50
C GLU A 20 2.29 7.63 -14.73
N GLU A 21 1.38 7.77 -13.76
CA GLU A 21 0.20 8.63 -13.84
C GLU A 21 0.26 9.75 -12.78
N PRO A 22 0.76 10.95 -13.12
CA PRO A 22 0.98 12.03 -12.16
C PRO A 22 -0.24 12.93 -11.91
N SER A 23 -1.33 12.83 -12.69
CA SER A 23 -2.46 13.79 -12.68
C SER A 23 -3.16 13.96 -11.33
N LYS A 24 -3.03 12.97 -10.43
CA LYS A 24 -3.65 12.98 -9.09
C LYS A 24 -2.81 13.67 -8.01
N TYR A 25 -1.58 14.07 -8.33
CA TYR A 25 -0.58 14.49 -7.34
C TYR A 25 0.01 15.87 -7.64
N GLY A 26 0.78 16.41 -6.70
CA GLY A 26 1.62 17.58 -6.91
C GLY A 26 2.86 17.24 -7.74
N VAL A 27 2.96 17.78 -8.94
CA VAL A 27 4.08 17.56 -9.87
C VAL A 27 5.18 18.59 -9.64
N VAL A 28 6.42 18.12 -9.67
CA VAL A 28 7.61 18.91 -9.34
C VAL A 28 8.57 18.93 -10.52
N VAL A 29 9.05 20.13 -10.85
CA VAL A 29 10.15 20.38 -11.79
C VAL A 29 11.26 21.09 -11.04
N TYR A 30 12.50 20.64 -11.23
CA TYR A 30 13.66 21.16 -10.53
C TYR A 30 14.91 21.02 -11.39
N ASP A 31 15.93 21.83 -11.09
CA ASP A 31 17.20 21.88 -11.80
C ASP A 31 18.16 20.73 -11.42
N GLU A 32 19.37 20.72 -11.98
CA GLU A 32 20.37 19.67 -11.75
C GLU A 32 20.82 19.53 -10.29
N VAL A 33 20.71 20.60 -9.49
CA VAL A 33 21.09 20.59 -8.07
C VAL A 33 19.89 20.36 -7.14
N GLY A 34 18.69 20.21 -7.70
CA GLY A 34 17.47 19.92 -6.97
C GLY A 34 16.68 21.16 -6.56
N CYS A 35 17.05 22.39 -6.96
CA CYS A 35 16.24 23.58 -6.68
C CYS A 35 14.93 23.49 -7.46
N ILE A 36 13.79 23.58 -6.78
CA ILE A 36 12.49 23.48 -7.43
C ILE A 36 12.22 24.76 -8.21
N GLU A 37 11.94 24.61 -9.50
CA GLU A 37 11.58 25.69 -10.41
C GLU A 37 10.06 25.84 -10.52
N ARG A 38 9.33 24.72 -10.42
CA ARG A 38 7.88 24.70 -10.55
C ARG A 38 7.27 23.59 -9.71
N PHE A 39 6.22 23.94 -8.99
CA PHE A 39 5.33 23.02 -8.31
C PHE A 39 3.91 23.21 -8.84
N VAL A 40 3.27 22.13 -9.30
CA VAL A 40 1.91 22.17 -9.87
C VAL A 40 1.04 21.10 -9.23
N GLU A 41 0.08 21.51 -8.42
CA GLU A 41 -0.88 20.59 -7.78
C GLU A 41 -1.91 20.10 -8.81
N LYS A 42 -2.02 18.78 -8.99
CA LYS A 42 -3.03 18.10 -9.84
C LYS A 42 -3.15 18.70 -11.24
N PRO A 43 -2.07 18.62 -12.05
CA PRO A 43 -2.02 19.30 -13.33
C PRO A 43 -3.04 18.68 -14.32
N GLN A 44 -3.64 19.53 -15.15
CA GLN A 44 -4.54 19.11 -16.23
C GLN A 44 -3.78 18.62 -17.47
N GLU A 45 -2.55 19.10 -17.65
CA GLU A 45 -1.65 18.72 -18.74
C GLU A 45 -0.40 18.05 -18.17
N PHE A 46 0.26 17.21 -18.97
CA PHE A 46 1.50 16.59 -18.53
C PHE A 46 2.61 17.64 -18.33
N VAL A 47 3.16 17.71 -17.12
CA VAL A 47 4.28 18.59 -16.77
C VAL A 47 5.57 17.80 -16.55
N SER A 48 5.51 16.76 -15.71
CA SER A 48 6.61 15.89 -15.33
C SER A 48 6.01 14.63 -14.69
N ASN A 49 6.77 13.54 -14.65
CA ASN A 49 6.39 12.32 -13.95
C ASN A 49 6.94 12.25 -12.53
N LYS A 50 7.59 13.31 -12.05
CA LYS A 50 8.10 13.43 -10.69
C LYS A 50 7.06 14.13 -9.83
N ILE A 51 6.59 13.44 -8.81
CA ILE A 51 5.56 13.92 -7.89
C ILE A 51 6.12 14.12 -6.48
N ASN A 52 5.48 14.99 -5.72
CA ASN A 52 5.66 15.11 -4.28
C ASN A 52 5.29 13.80 -3.58
N ALA A 53 6.22 13.23 -2.82
CA ALA A 53 6.04 11.97 -2.10
C ALA A 53 5.48 12.14 -0.68
N GLY A 54 5.24 13.38 -0.22
CA GLY A 54 4.67 13.66 1.11
C GLY A 54 5.66 13.55 2.27
N LEU A 55 6.97 13.60 2.01
CA LEU A 55 8.02 13.58 3.04
C LEU A 55 8.86 14.85 2.95
N TYR A 56 8.92 15.59 4.06
CA TYR A 56 9.52 16.92 4.10
C TYR A 56 10.52 17.08 5.25
N ILE A 57 11.51 17.94 5.05
CA ILE A 57 12.36 18.50 6.11
C ILE A 57 12.38 20.01 5.91
N PHE A 58 12.13 20.75 6.97
CA PHE A 58 12.17 22.21 6.96
C PHE A 58 13.05 22.75 8.08
N THR A 59 13.59 23.96 7.88
CA THR A 59 14.06 24.80 8.98
C THR A 59 12.85 25.35 9.76
N PRO A 60 13.01 25.76 11.03
CA PRO A 60 11.92 26.33 11.82
C PRO A 60 11.27 27.58 11.21
N ASP A 61 11.99 28.32 10.37
CA ASP A 61 11.52 29.54 9.69
C ASP A 61 10.27 29.31 8.83
N ILE A 62 10.00 28.07 8.42
CA ILE A 62 8.76 27.68 7.74
C ILE A 62 7.50 28.04 8.54
N LEU A 63 7.60 28.06 9.88
CA LEU A 63 6.47 28.35 10.76
C LEU A 63 5.98 29.80 10.58
N ASP A 64 6.88 30.73 10.26
CA ASP A 64 6.54 32.13 10.00
C ASP A 64 5.76 32.30 8.68
N ARG A 65 5.79 31.30 7.79
CA ARG A 65 5.01 31.27 6.55
C ARG A 65 3.60 30.72 6.72
N ILE A 66 3.29 30.12 7.88
CA ILE A 66 2.02 29.45 8.12
C ILE A 66 1.10 30.38 8.92
N GLU A 67 0.07 30.89 8.25
CA GLU A 67 -0.98 31.64 8.94
C GLU A 67 -1.83 30.74 9.85
N VAL A 68 -2.37 31.31 10.93
CA VAL A 68 -3.25 30.60 11.89
C VAL A 68 -4.66 30.43 11.28
N LYS A 69 -4.75 29.65 10.21
CA LYS A 69 -5.96 29.27 9.49
C LYS A 69 -5.78 27.88 8.88
N PRO A 70 -6.85 27.18 8.48
CA PRO A 70 -6.73 25.96 7.68
C PRO A 70 -5.87 26.22 6.43
N THR A 71 -4.76 25.48 6.30
CA THR A 71 -3.71 25.74 5.33
C THR A 71 -3.22 24.41 4.72
N SER A 72 -3.05 24.37 3.41
CA SER A 72 -2.33 23.35 2.65
C SER A 72 -0.95 23.88 2.30
N ILE A 73 0.08 23.22 2.80
CA ILE A 73 1.45 23.64 2.54
C ILE A 73 1.75 23.65 1.03
N GLU A 74 1.15 22.74 0.27
CA GLU A 74 1.30 22.61 -1.19
C GLU A 74 0.72 23.79 -1.97
N LYS A 75 -0.36 24.40 -1.48
CA LYS A 75 -1.08 25.48 -2.17
C LYS A 75 -0.70 26.86 -1.67
N GLU A 76 -0.53 27.01 -0.36
CA GLU A 76 -0.34 28.32 0.24
C GLU A 76 1.12 28.64 0.59
N VAL A 77 2.00 27.64 0.76
CA VAL A 77 3.38 27.85 1.24
C VAL A 77 4.42 27.54 0.17
N PHE A 78 4.34 26.36 -0.48
CA PHE A 78 5.31 25.95 -1.49
C PHE A 78 5.45 26.93 -2.66
N PRO A 79 4.39 27.55 -3.21
CA PRO A 79 4.56 28.50 -4.31
C PRO A 79 5.48 29.67 -3.96
N ALA A 80 5.39 30.20 -2.73
CA ALA A 80 6.27 31.27 -2.25
C ALA A 80 7.70 30.76 -2.03
N MET A 81 7.88 29.59 -1.41
CA MET A 81 9.22 29.02 -1.25
C MET A 81 9.90 28.71 -2.58
N VAL A 82 9.13 28.27 -3.59
CA VAL A 82 9.63 28.01 -4.95
C VAL A 82 10.05 29.33 -5.62
N SER A 83 9.22 30.38 -5.56
CA SER A 83 9.59 31.68 -6.15
C SER A 83 10.82 32.30 -5.49
N GLU A 84 11.01 32.05 -4.19
CA GLU A 84 12.16 32.51 -3.40
C GLU A 84 13.39 31.58 -3.48
N ARG A 85 13.30 30.46 -4.21
CA ARG A 85 14.36 29.42 -4.33
C ARG A 85 14.78 28.84 -2.97
N GLN A 86 13.81 28.63 -2.10
CA GLN A 86 13.97 28.08 -0.75
C GLN A 86 13.56 26.60 -0.63
N LEU A 87 13.00 26.01 -1.68
CA LEU A 87 12.51 24.62 -1.68
C LEU A 87 13.30 23.75 -2.66
N TYR A 88 13.83 22.63 -2.16
CA TYR A 88 14.63 21.68 -2.93
C TYR A 88 13.98 20.29 -2.97
N ALA A 89 14.13 19.59 -4.09
CA ALA A 89 13.67 18.23 -4.30
C ALA A 89 14.81 17.23 -4.11
N MET A 90 14.54 16.16 -3.37
CA MET A 90 15.41 14.99 -3.28
C MET A 90 14.67 13.77 -3.84
N GLU A 91 15.26 13.06 -4.80
CA GLU A 91 14.63 11.82 -5.31
C GLU A 91 14.63 10.71 -4.26
N LEU A 92 13.48 10.03 -4.11
CA LEU A 92 13.31 8.88 -3.26
C LEU A 92 14.14 7.69 -3.76
N GLN A 93 14.96 7.14 -2.87
CA GLN A 93 15.69 5.89 -3.11
C GLN A 93 14.87 4.70 -2.60
N GLY A 94 13.99 4.15 -3.44
CA GLY A 94 13.16 3.01 -3.08
C GLY A 94 11.84 2.98 -3.85
N PHE A 95 10.82 2.40 -3.22
CA PHE A 95 9.47 2.36 -3.76
C PHE A 95 8.57 3.32 -2.98
N TRP A 96 7.48 3.71 -3.62
CA TRP A 96 6.45 4.57 -3.04
C TRP A 96 5.09 4.11 -3.53
N MET A 97 4.07 4.26 -2.70
CA MET A 97 2.68 3.99 -3.05
C MET A 97 1.76 4.86 -2.21
N ASP A 98 0.81 5.56 -2.85
CA ASP A 98 -0.31 6.18 -2.17
C ASP A 98 -1.37 5.13 -1.84
N VAL A 99 -1.45 4.74 -0.57
CA VAL A 99 -2.34 3.68 -0.09
C VAL A 99 -3.70 4.27 0.28
N GLY A 100 -4.42 4.77 -0.74
CA GLY A 100 -5.76 5.37 -0.58
C GLY A 100 -6.92 4.41 -0.84
N GLN A 101 -6.71 3.33 -1.61
CA GLN A 101 -7.74 2.34 -1.93
C GLN A 101 -7.24 0.90 -1.68
N PRO A 102 -8.14 -0.09 -1.49
CA PRO A 102 -7.74 -1.48 -1.26
C PRO A 102 -6.82 -2.08 -2.33
N LYS A 103 -7.04 -1.75 -3.61
CA LYS A 103 -6.16 -2.22 -4.69
C LYS A 103 -4.75 -1.66 -4.56
N ASP A 104 -4.64 -0.42 -4.08
CA ASP A 104 -3.37 0.30 -3.91
C ASP A 104 -2.62 -0.26 -2.70
N PHE A 105 -3.34 -0.62 -1.63
CA PHE A 105 -2.79 -1.38 -0.51
C PHE A 105 -2.15 -2.69 -0.97
N LEU A 106 -2.84 -3.50 -1.77
CA LEU A 106 -2.28 -4.77 -2.28
C LEU A 106 -1.04 -4.54 -3.14
N THR A 107 -1.04 -3.51 -3.98
CA THR A 107 0.14 -3.13 -4.78
C THR A 107 1.29 -2.65 -3.91
N GLY A 108 1.02 -1.83 -2.89
CA GLY A 108 1.99 -1.40 -1.90
C GLY A 108 2.61 -2.58 -1.15
N MET A 109 1.81 -3.58 -0.79
CA MET A 109 2.31 -4.82 -0.19
C MET A 109 3.21 -5.61 -1.15
N CYS A 110 2.87 -5.70 -2.45
CA CYS A 110 3.77 -6.31 -3.44
C CYS A 110 5.12 -5.59 -3.52
N LEU A 111 5.12 -4.25 -3.55
CA LEU A 111 6.34 -3.43 -3.58
C LEU A 111 7.17 -3.62 -2.31
N TYR A 112 6.52 -3.67 -1.15
CA TYR A 112 7.19 -3.92 0.13
C TYR A 112 7.83 -5.30 0.19
N LEU A 113 7.11 -6.35 -0.21
CA LEU A 113 7.63 -7.72 -0.26
C LEU A 113 8.80 -7.85 -1.25
N GLN A 114 8.74 -7.16 -2.38
CA GLN A 114 9.86 -7.09 -3.33
C GLN A 114 11.07 -6.36 -2.74
N SER A 115 10.86 -5.28 -1.99
CA SER A 115 11.94 -4.58 -1.28
C SER A 115 12.58 -5.48 -0.21
N LEU A 116 11.79 -6.24 0.54
CA LEU A 116 12.31 -7.23 1.49
C LEU A 116 13.15 -8.30 0.79
N ARG A 117 12.72 -8.81 -0.37
CA ARG A 117 13.49 -9.78 -1.14
C ARG A 117 14.91 -9.30 -1.45
N THR A 118 15.09 -8.01 -1.71
CA THR A 118 16.39 -7.40 -2.00
C THR A 118 17.16 -7.03 -0.73
N LYS A 119 16.50 -6.44 0.27
CA LYS A 119 17.17 -5.84 1.44
C LYS A 119 17.31 -6.77 2.64
N ASN A 120 16.34 -7.66 2.84
CA ASN A 120 16.32 -8.59 3.96
C ASN A 120 15.57 -9.88 3.57
N PRO A 121 16.14 -10.71 2.67
CA PRO A 121 15.47 -11.89 2.15
C PRO A 121 15.13 -12.92 3.23
N GLY A 122 15.84 -12.92 4.37
CA GLY A 122 15.62 -13.85 5.48
C GLY A 122 14.26 -13.69 6.19
N CYS A 123 13.57 -12.57 5.99
CA CYS A 123 12.20 -12.38 6.49
C CYS A 123 11.14 -13.08 5.63
N LEU A 124 11.46 -13.48 4.39
CA LEU A 124 10.52 -14.16 3.51
C LEU A 124 10.68 -15.67 3.66
N LEU A 125 9.57 -16.39 3.51
CA LEU A 125 9.63 -17.85 3.47
C LEU A 125 10.48 -18.32 2.27
N PRO A 126 11.28 -19.38 2.46
CA PRO A 126 12.02 -19.98 1.35
C PRO A 126 11.04 -20.52 0.31
N GLN A 127 11.35 -20.30 -0.97
CA GLN A 127 10.55 -20.87 -2.05
C GLN A 127 10.72 -22.40 -2.07
N GLY A 128 9.64 -23.11 -2.39
CA GLY A 128 9.63 -24.56 -2.35
C GLY A 128 8.26 -25.15 -2.65
N PRO A 129 8.05 -26.45 -2.39
CA PRO A 129 6.75 -27.08 -2.56
C PRO A 129 5.67 -26.31 -1.78
N GLY A 130 4.71 -25.73 -2.49
CA GLY A 130 3.61 -24.96 -1.90
C GLY A 130 3.88 -23.48 -1.62
N ILE A 131 5.13 -22.99 -1.67
CA ILE A 131 5.46 -21.57 -1.49
C ILE A 131 6.06 -20.99 -2.78
N VAL A 132 5.40 -19.99 -3.35
CA VAL A 132 5.76 -19.39 -4.65
C VAL A 132 6.07 -17.90 -4.48
N GLY A 133 7.22 -17.44 -4.96
CA GLY A 133 7.56 -16.01 -4.96
C GLY A 133 7.77 -15.42 -3.56
N ASN A 134 7.29 -14.19 -3.34
CA ASN A 134 7.46 -13.48 -2.06
C ASN A 134 6.30 -13.80 -1.11
N VAL A 135 6.60 -14.47 0.01
CA VAL A 135 5.63 -14.73 1.07
C VAL A 135 6.24 -14.33 2.41
N LEU A 136 5.55 -13.44 3.12
CA LEU A 136 5.89 -13.03 4.49
C LEU A 136 4.88 -13.69 5.43
N MET A 137 5.36 -14.35 6.48
CA MET A 137 4.52 -15.04 7.43
C MET A 137 4.99 -14.77 8.85
N ASP A 138 4.05 -14.38 9.71
CA ASP A 138 4.29 -14.27 11.13
C ASP A 138 4.59 -15.66 11.75
N PRO A 139 5.55 -15.79 12.68
CA PRO A 139 5.91 -17.07 13.29
C PRO A 139 4.77 -17.80 14.01
N THR A 140 3.72 -17.09 14.42
CA THR A 140 2.55 -17.67 15.11
C THR A 140 1.50 -18.24 14.16
N ALA A 141 1.59 -17.94 12.87
CA ALA A 141 0.67 -18.45 11.87
C ALA A 141 0.90 -19.94 11.58
N ARG A 142 -0.15 -20.62 11.12
CA ARG A 142 -0.13 -22.06 10.81
C ARG A 142 -0.66 -22.29 9.39
N ILE A 143 0.04 -23.10 8.63
CA ILE A 143 -0.35 -23.50 7.26
C ILE A 143 -0.52 -25.02 7.22
N GLY A 144 -1.65 -25.45 6.69
CA GLY A 144 -2.01 -26.84 6.46
C GLY A 144 -1.22 -27.49 5.32
N LYS A 145 -1.48 -28.77 5.10
CA LYS A 145 -0.84 -29.57 4.06
C LYS A 145 -1.35 -29.17 2.68
N ASN A 146 -0.52 -29.43 1.65
CA ASN A 146 -0.90 -29.26 0.24
C ASN A 146 -1.39 -27.85 -0.14
N CYS A 147 -1.04 -26.82 0.62
CA CYS A 147 -1.35 -25.44 0.27
C CYS A 147 -0.46 -24.93 -0.86
N ARG A 148 -0.96 -23.96 -1.62
CA ARG A 148 -0.17 -23.18 -2.58
C ARG A 148 -0.30 -21.69 -2.27
N ILE A 149 0.72 -21.14 -1.62
CA ILE A 149 0.76 -19.76 -1.14
C ILE A 149 1.76 -18.95 -1.96
N GLY A 150 1.30 -17.80 -2.47
CA GLY A 150 2.07 -16.86 -3.25
C GLY A 150 1.77 -16.89 -4.76
N PRO A 151 2.31 -15.92 -5.52
CA PRO A 151 3.22 -14.87 -5.07
C PRO A 151 2.53 -13.72 -4.32
N ASN A 152 3.33 -12.96 -3.57
CA ASN A 152 2.96 -11.72 -2.87
C ASN A 152 1.87 -11.91 -1.82
N VAL A 153 2.13 -12.78 -0.84
CA VAL A 153 1.20 -13.02 0.26
C VAL A 153 1.82 -12.57 1.59
N THR A 154 1.04 -11.86 2.38
CA THR A 154 1.38 -11.54 3.78
C THR A 154 0.40 -12.26 4.71
N ILE A 155 0.94 -13.02 5.66
CA ILE A 155 0.18 -13.78 6.64
C ILE A 155 0.50 -13.22 8.03
N GLY A 156 -0.48 -12.58 8.64
CA GLY A 156 -0.35 -11.96 9.95
C GLY A 156 -0.36 -12.96 11.12
N PRO A 157 -0.25 -12.44 12.36
CA PRO A 157 -0.24 -13.27 13.57
C PRO A 157 -1.47 -14.14 13.73
N ASN A 158 -1.31 -15.34 14.30
CA ASN A 158 -2.38 -16.29 14.62
C ASN A 158 -3.29 -16.66 13.45
N VAL A 159 -2.89 -16.40 12.21
CA VAL A 159 -3.64 -16.82 11.03
C VAL A 159 -3.54 -18.33 10.89
N VAL A 160 -4.65 -18.97 10.57
CA VAL A 160 -4.72 -20.39 10.27
C VAL A 160 -5.17 -20.56 8.82
N VAL A 161 -4.34 -21.23 8.02
CA VAL A 161 -4.69 -21.67 6.68
C VAL A 161 -4.80 -23.18 6.71
N GLU A 162 -5.98 -23.72 6.44
CA GLU A 162 -6.21 -25.17 6.40
C GLU A 162 -5.76 -25.80 5.06
N ASP A 163 -5.89 -27.12 4.98
CA ASP A 163 -5.31 -27.93 3.91
C ASP A 163 -5.82 -27.55 2.50
N GLY A 164 -4.93 -27.63 1.52
CA GLY A 164 -5.29 -27.47 0.10
C GLY A 164 -5.65 -26.04 -0.33
N ALA A 165 -5.52 -25.03 0.55
CA ALA A 165 -5.82 -23.65 0.21
C ALA A 165 -4.83 -23.08 -0.81
N CYS A 166 -5.33 -22.25 -1.72
CA CYS A 166 -4.55 -21.58 -2.75
C CYS A 166 -4.68 -20.05 -2.59
N ILE A 167 -3.60 -19.37 -2.27
CA ILE A 167 -3.65 -17.94 -1.89
C ILE A 167 -2.58 -17.18 -2.66
N LYS A 168 -2.93 -16.12 -3.38
CA LYS A 168 -1.97 -15.27 -4.09
C LYS A 168 -2.37 -13.80 -4.05
N ARG A 169 -1.39 -12.90 -4.01
CA ARG A 169 -1.60 -11.45 -3.93
C ARG A 169 -2.55 -11.06 -2.78
N CYS A 170 -2.42 -11.69 -1.62
CA CYS A 170 -3.35 -11.50 -0.49
C CYS A 170 -2.65 -10.95 0.75
N THR A 171 -3.43 -10.29 1.59
CA THR A 171 -3.03 -9.97 2.97
C THR A 171 -4.05 -10.56 3.93
N LEU A 172 -3.59 -11.41 4.83
CA LEU A 172 -4.40 -12.05 5.87
C LEU A 172 -4.06 -11.40 7.21
N LEU A 173 -5.01 -10.72 7.83
CA LEU A 173 -4.81 -10.01 9.09
C LEU A 173 -5.00 -10.92 10.30
N ASN A 174 -4.61 -10.43 11.47
CA ASN A 174 -4.46 -11.24 12.69
C ASN A 174 -5.71 -12.06 13.02
N GLY A 175 -5.50 -13.35 13.29
CA GLY A 175 -6.53 -14.30 13.70
C GLY A 175 -7.49 -14.74 12.59
N ALA A 176 -7.23 -14.39 11.33
CA ALA A 176 -8.04 -14.88 10.22
C ALA A 176 -7.87 -16.41 10.04
N THR A 177 -8.96 -17.10 9.70
CA THR A 177 -8.96 -18.53 9.38
C THR A 177 -9.43 -18.72 7.94
N ILE A 178 -8.60 -19.35 7.11
CA ILE A 178 -8.93 -19.74 5.74
C ILE A 178 -9.12 -21.25 5.73
N LYS A 179 -10.36 -21.70 5.54
CA LYS A 179 -10.66 -23.13 5.57
C LYS A 179 -10.24 -23.85 4.28
N SER A 180 -10.33 -25.17 4.37
CA SER A 180 -9.76 -26.11 3.41
C SER A 180 -10.25 -25.87 1.98
N HIS A 181 -9.33 -26.04 1.02
CA HIS A 181 -9.57 -25.96 -0.42
C HIS A 181 -10.10 -24.62 -0.96
N SER A 182 -10.04 -23.56 -0.17
CA SER A 182 -10.43 -22.22 -0.63
C SER A 182 -9.36 -21.56 -1.48
N TRP A 183 -9.79 -20.77 -2.47
CA TRP A 183 -8.93 -20.06 -3.40
C TRP A 183 -9.12 -18.55 -3.27
N LEU A 184 -8.04 -17.84 -2.98
CA LEU A 184 -8.00 -16.40 -2.81
C LEU A 184 -7.00 -15.76 -3.77
N ASP A 185 -7.46 -14.79 -4.55
CA ASP A 185 -6.62 -13.97 -5.42
C ASP A 185 -6.87 -12.49 -5.15
N SER A 186 -5.84 -11.72 -4.85
CA SER A 186 -5.99 -10.27 -4.76
C SER A 186 -7.04 -9.87 -3.70
N CYS A 187 -6.94 -10.42 -2.49
CA CYS A 187 -7.90 -10.21 -1.41
C CYS A 187 -7.25 -9.65 -0.13
N ILE A 188 -8.02 -8.87 0.62
CA ILE A 188 -7.66 -8.43 1.98
C ILE A 188 -8.63 -9.08 2.95
N ILE A 189 -8.12 -9.99 3.78
CA ILE A 189 -8.91 -10.69 4.78
C ILE A 189 -8.71 -10.01 6.12
N GLY A 190 -9.77 -9.41 6.64
CA GLY A 190 -9.80 -8.67 7.89
C GLY A 190 -9.47 -9.50 9.12
N TRP A 191 -9.28 -8.81 10.25
CA TRP A 191 -9.01 -9.44 11.54
C TRP A 191 -10.08 -10.43 11.93
N ARG A 192 -9.70 -11.59 12.47
CA ARG A 192 -10.62 -12.62 13.01
C ARG A 192 -11.70 -13.08 12.02
N CYS A 193 -11.50 -12.87 10.72
CA CYS A 193 -12.41 -13.39 9.72
C CYS A 193 -12.31 -14.91 9.60
N THR A 194 -13.40 -15.54 9.22
CA THR A 194 -13.38 -16.95 8.81
C THR A 194 -13.88 -17.04 7.38
N VAL A 195 -13.04 -17.56 6.50
CA VAL A 195 -13.40 -17.91 5.13
C VAL A 195 -13.71 -19.40 5.10
N GLY A 196 -14.94 -19.74 4.71
CA GLY A 196 -15.44 -21.11 4.61
C GLY A 196 -14.64 -22.00 3.65
N GLN A 197 -14.97 -23.29 3.63
CA GLN A 197 -14.38 -24.28 2.73
C GLN A 197 -14.84 -24.05 1.30
N TRP A 198 -14.00 -24.39 0.31
CA TRP A 198 -14.33 -24.27 -1.12
C TRP A 198 -14.77 -22.87 -1.55
N VAL A 199 -14.37 -21.85 -0.78
CA VAL A 199 -14.68 -20.46 -1.08
C VAL A 199 -13.72 -19.95 -2.15
N ARG A 200 -14.27 -19.20 -3.10
CA ARG A 200 -13.48 -18.49 -4.12
C ARG A 200 -13.64 -17.00 -3.91
N MET A 201 -12.54 -16.27 -3.69
CA MET A 201 -12.57 -14.81 -3.62
C MET A 201 -11.55 -14.20 -4.56
N GLU A 202 -11.96 -13.19 -5.33
CA GLU A 202 -11.08 -12.47 -6.24
C GLU A 202 -11.40 -10.99 -6.42
N ASN A 203 -10.61 -10.33 -7.28
CA ASN A 203 -10.86 -8.98 -7.79
C ASN A 203 -10.90 -7.89 -6.71
N THR A 204 -9.90 -7.87 -5.81
CA THR A 204 -9.82 -6.88 -4.72
C THR A 204 -11.01 -6.99 -3.76
N SER A 205 -11.37 -8.21 -3.38
CA SER A 205 -12.34 -8.46 -2.31
C SER A 205 -11.74 -8.13 -0.94
N VAL A 206 -12.53 -7.49 -0.09
CA VAL A 206 -12.11 -7.00 1.23
C VAL A 206 -13.13 -7.45 2.27
N LEU A 207 -12.65 -8.12 3.31
CA LEU A 207 -13.44 -8.40 4.49
C LEU A 207 -13.05 -7.44 5.61
N GLY A 208 -14.03 -6.77 6.21
CA GLY A 208 -13.89 -6.06 7.47
C GLY A 208 -13.58 -7.02 8.62
N GLU A 209 -13.44 -6.49 9.83
CA GLU A 209 -13.18 -7.31 11.00
C GLU A 209 -14.33 -8.30 11.29
N ASP A 210 -13.98 -9.52 11.70
CA ASP A 210 -14.94 -10.52 12.19
C ASP A 210 -16.05 -10.85 11.19
N VAL A 211 -15.68 -11.02 9.92
CA VAL A 211 -16.58 -11.49 8.87
C VAL A 211 -16.51 -13.00 8.73
N PHE A 212 -17.67 -13.64 8.66
CA PHE A 212 -17.82 -15.07 8.41
C PHE A 212 -18.36 -15.31 6.98
N VAL A 213 -17.55 -15.90 6.11
CA VAL A 213 -18.01 -16.35 4.78
C VAL A 213 -18.37 -17.82 4.89
N LYS A 214 -19.60 -18.20 4.53
CA LYS A 214 -20.02 -19.60 4.49
C LYS A 214 -19.20 -20.40 3.47
N ASP A 215 -19.26 -21.72 3.61
CA ASP A 215 -18.64 -22.65 2.67
C ASP A 215 -19.28 -22.48 1.26
N GLU A 216 -18.51 -22.78 0.21
CA GLU A 216 -18.95 -22.82 -1.19
C GLU A 216 -19.40 -21.46 -1.78
N ILE A 217 -19.01 -20.35 -1.15
CA ILE A 217 -19.35 -19.01 -1.60
C ILE A 217 -18.32 -18.47 -2.60
N TYR A 218 -18.80 -17.79 -3.64
CA TYR A 218 -18.00 -16.99 -4.55
C TYR A 218 -18.12 -15.49 -4.22
N ILE A 219 -17.00 -14.77 -4.12
CA ILE A 219 -16.97 -13.31 -3.93
C ILE A 219 -16.06 -12.65 -4.97
N ASN A 220 -16.64 -11.78 -5.79
CA ASN A 220 -15.96 -11.02 -6.84
C ASN A 220 -15.97 -9.53 -6.52
N GLY A 221 -14.85 -8.99 -6.03
CA GLY A 221 -14.71 -7.57 -5.70
C GLY A 221 -15.65 -7.07 -4.61
N GLY A 222 -16.11 -7.96 -3.73
CA GLY A 222 -16.99 -7.62 -2.61
C GLY A 222 -16.24 -6.90 -1.49
N LYS A 223 -16.81 -5.81 -0.97
CA LYS A 223 -16.30 -5.09 0.21
C LYS A 223 -17.29 -5.28 1.36
N VAL A 224 -16.99 -6.23 2.24
CA VAL A 224 -17.87 -6.60 3.34
C VAL A 224 -17.52 -5.80 4.57
N LEU A 225 -18.49 -5.11 5.17
CA LEU A 225 -18.30 -4.38 6.42
C LEU A 225 -18.07 -5.34 7.61
N PRO A 226 -17.52 -4.86 8.73
CA PRO A 226 -17.27 -5.69 9.90
C PRO A 226 -18.52 -6.39 10.46
N HIS A 227 -18.31 -7.53 11.14
CA HIS A 227 -19.32 -8.29 11.88
C HIS A 227 -20.48 -8.81 11.02
N LYS A 228 -20.15 -9.33 9.84
CA LYS A 228 -21.14 -9.85 8.87
C LYS A 228 -20.96 -11.33 8.62
N ALA A 229 -22.06 -11.97 8.25
CA ALA A 229 -22.04 -13.33 7.70
C ALA A 229 -22.48 -13.28 6.23
N ILE A 230 -21.68 -13.84 5.33
CA ILE A 230 -22.00 -13.97 3.91
C ILE A 230 -22.50 -15.39 3.65
N SER A 231 -23.77 -15.50 3.26
CA SER A 231 -24.41 -16.77 2.92
C SER A 231 -24.64 -16.98 1.43
N ASP A 232 -24.47 -15.94 0.63
CA ASP A 232 -24.82 -15.93 -0.78
C ASP A 232 -23.65 -15.39 -1.60
N SER A 233 -23.51 -15.91 -2.82
CA SER A 233 -22.42 -15.48 -3.71
C SER A 233 -22.60 -14.05 -4.18
N VAL A 234 -21.47 -13.35 -4.27
CA VAL A 234 -21.35 -11.96 -4.70
C VAL A 234 -20.65 -11.97 -6.05
N THR A 235 -21.42 -11.99 -7.12
CA THR A 235 -20.89 -12.14 -8.48
C THR A 235 -20.36 -10.83 -9.06
N GLU A 236 -20.84 -9.69 -8.56
CA GLU A 236 -20.48 -8.36 -9.01
C GLU A 236 -19.87 -7.52 -7.87
N PRO A 237 -18.91 -6.61 -8.16
CA PRO A 237 -18.32 -5.74 -7.15
C PRO A 237 -19.36 -4.86 -6.46
N GLN A 238 -19.47 -4.99 -5.14
CA GLN A 238 -20.40 -4.20 -4.33
C GLN A 238 -19.91 -4.04 -2.88
N ILE A 239 -20.46 -3.05 -2.19
CA ILE A 239 -20.29 -2.89 -0.74
C ILE A 239 -21.44 -3.61 -0.05
N ILE A 240 -21.10 -4.50 0.89
CA ILE A 240 -22.06 -5.30 1.65
C ILE A 240 -22.07 -4.75 3.07
N MET A 241 -23.21 -4.15 3.42
CA MET A 241 -23.38 -3.34 4.64
C MET A 241 -23.82 -4.11 5.86
#